data_AF-A0A2E7EMU6-F1
#
_entry.id   AF-A0A2E7EMU6-F1
#
_cell.length_a   1.000
_cell.length_b   1.000
_cell.length_c   1.000
_cell.angle_alpha   90.00
_cell.angle_beta   90.00
_cell.angle_gamma   90.00
#
_symmetry.space_group_name_H-M   'P 1'
#
loop_
_entity.id
_entity.type
_entity.pdbx_description
1 polymer ?
#
loop_
_entity_poly.entity_id
_entity_poly.type
_entity_poly.pdbx_seq_one_letter_code
_entity_poly.pdbx_strand_id
1 'polypeptide(L)'
;MCLLAIQYQLVPDAPILVAANREEFYERPSQPPSIQSGKPRVLCGIDAQAGGTWLGVNQHGLVIGVCNRRKMSSSYPSRSRGVLCRELLKSNSAVHARDVAMEELSSGRYDGANFVCVDAESGWVVHGGNEIDTVEMHEGLNIISNRDLNDPRDERVEMARRLLTLHTLDSPVKFLAVASKVFARPPSPPGRPSIVIREKDRGTVSSTLISLGKKPRDAIYQFSGSAPDRSRYEDYSPLLRDILSRGLREANTKAKT
;
A
#
# COMPACT_ATOMS: atom_id res chain seq x y z
N MET A 1 10.12 -2.07 9.06
CA MET A 1 9.07 -2.91 8.43
C MET A 1 7.97 -2.00 7.98
N CYS A 2 7.51 -2.05 6.72
CA CYS A 2 6.45 -1.18 6.16
C CYS A 2 5.26 -0.95 7.11
N LEU A 3 4.61 0.21 7.01
CA LEU A 3 3.37 0.53 7.72
C LEU A 3 2.35 1.07 6.72
N LEU A 4 1.18 0.45 6.63
CA LEU A 4 0.06 0.88 5.79
C LEU A 4 -1.19 1.09 6.65
N ALA A 5 -1.89 2.20 6.45
CA ALA A 5 -3.22 2.47 6.98
C ALA A 5 -4.18 2.69 5.81
N ILE A 6 -5.31 1.98 5.82
CA ILE A 6 -6.38 2.07 4.83
C ILE A 6 -7.67 2.47 5.55
N GLN A 7 -8.22 3.63 5.20
CA GLN A 7 -9.61 3.97 5.51
C GLN A 7 -10.47 3.39 4.39
N TYR A 8 -11.21 2.34 4.70
CA TYR A 8 -11.95 1.54 3.73
C TYR A 8 -13.46 1.76 3.86
N GLN A 9 -14.11 2.08 2.73
CA GLN A 9 -15.54 2.31 2.51
C GLN A 9 -16.29 3.29 3.43
N LEU A 10 -15.64 3.82 4.48
CA LEU A 10 -16.25 4.77 5.41
C LEU A 10 -16.62 6.12 4.76
N VAL A 11 -15.88 6.52 3.73
CA VAL A 11 -16.10 7.79 3.02
C VAL A 11 -16.78 7.49 1.69
N PRO A 12 -18.09 7.75 1.52
CA PRO A 12 -18.85 7.28 0.35
C PRO A 12 -18.32 7.78 -1.00
N ASP A 13 -17.70 8.96 -1.04
CA ASP A 13 -17.16 9.55 -2.26
C ASP A 13 -15.72 9.11 -2.58
N ALA A 14 -15.03 8.50 -1.61
CA ALA A 14 -13.68 7.98 -1.74
C ALA A 14 -13.52 6.70 -0.91
N PRO A 15 -13.95 5.54 -1.45
CA PRO A 15 -14.00 4.28 -0.71
C PRO A 15 -12.62 3.76 -0.27
N ILE A 16 -11.52 4.31 -0.80
CA ILE A 16 -10.17 3.87 -0.45
C ILE A 16 -9.31 5.09 -0.21
N LEU A 17 -8.87 5.26 1.04
CA LEU A 17 -7.86 6.25 1.41
C LEU A 17 -6.67 5.50 2.03
N VAL A 18 -5.46 5.77 1.56
CA VAL A 18 -4.25 5.04 1.96
C VAL A 18 -3.21 6.01 2.47
N ALA A 19 -2.53 5.63 3.55
CA ALA A 19 -1.28 6.22 3.98
C ALA A 19 -0.25 5.11 4.21
N ALA A 20 0.94 5.25 3.65
CA ALA A 20 1.95 4.19 3.65
C ALA A 20 3.35 4.76 3.90
N ASN A 21 4.09 4.17 4.82
CA ASN A 21 5.54 4.36 4.95
C ASN A 21 6.24 3.09 4.46
N ARG A 22 7.23 3.27 3.58
CA ARG A 22 8.13 2.20 3.13
C ARG A 22 9.37 2.22 3.99
N GLU A 23 9.64 1.11 4.67
CA GLU A 23 10.90 0.90 5.37
C GLU A 23 11.87 0.03 4.57
N GLU A 24 13.06 0.55 4.32
CA GLU A 24 14.09 -0.14 3.54
C GLU A 24 15.50 0.29 3.97
N PHE A 25 16.51 -0.48 3.58
CA PHE A 25 17.91 -0.07 3.62
C PHE A 25 18.15 1.19 2.79
N TYR A 26 18.98 2.10 3.31
CA TYR A 26 19.31 3.35 2.62
C TYR A 26 20.09 3.12 1.32
N GLU A 27 20.89 2.05 1.27
CA GLU A 27 21.68 1.67 0.09
C GLU A 27 20.85 1.02 -1.02
N ARG A 28 19.55 0.78 -0.80
CA ARG A 28 18.68 0.13 -1.79
C ARG A 28 17.90 1.17 -2.60
N PRO A 29 18.36 1.54 -3.81
CA PRO A 29 17.74 2.59 -4.59
C PRO A 29 16.34 2.23 -5.08
N SER A 30 15.50 3.24 -5.21
CA SER A 30 14.17 3.14 -5.82
C SER A 30 13.86 4.35 -6.69
N GLN A 31 13.07 4.16 -7.73
CA GLN A 31 12.55 5.23 -8.57
C GLN A 31 11.19 5.71 -8.05
N PRO A 32 10.88 7.02 -8.19
CA PRO A 32 9.59 7.56 -7.80
C PRO A 32 8.45 6.96 -8.64
N PRO A 33 7.19 7.11 -8.18
CA PRO A 33 6.03 6.61 -8.90
C PRO A 33 5.95 7.13 -10.33
N SER A 34 5.80 6.22 -11.28
CA SER A 34 5.58 6.54 -12.70
C SER A 34 4.60 5.55 -13.32
N ILE A 35 4.02 5.94 -14.45
CA ILE A 35 3.12 5.05 -15.20
C ILE A 35 3.96 3.96 -15.87
N GLN A 36 3.75 2.73 -15.44
CA GLN A 36 4.42 1.56 -15.98
C GLN A 36 3.84 1.18 -17.35
N SER A 37 4.69 0.62 -18.20
CA SER A 37 4.27 0.05 -19.48
C SER A 37 3.44 -1.22 -19.29
N GLY A 38 2.58 -1.51 -20.26
CA GLY A 38 1.70 -2.69 -20.25
C GLY A 38 0.23 -2.38 -20.03
N LYS A 39 -0.57 -3.44 -19.95
CA LYS A 39 -2.01 -3.42 -19.65
C LYS A 39 -2.30 -4.40 -18.50
N PRO A 40 -3.08 -4.02 -17.48
CA PRO A 40 -3.55 -2.66 -17.20
C PRO A 40 -2.39 -1.67 -16.98
N ARG A 41 -2.65 -0.37 -17.18
CA ARG A 41 -1.69 0.67 -16.77
C ARG A 41 -1.62 0.73 -15.25
N VAL A 42 -0.41 0.93 -14.73
CA VAL A 42 -0.11 0.92 -13.29
C VAL A 42 0.71 2.14 -12.94
N LEU A 43 0.34 2.85 -11.87
CA LEU A 43 1.16 3.87 -11.22
C LEU A 43 1.80 3.27 -9.97
N CYS A 44 3.11 3.10 -9.99
CA CYS A 44 3.87 2.60 -8.84
C CYS A 44 5.32 3.04 -8.89
N GLY A 45 5.99 3.05 -7.73
CA GLY A 45 7.44 3.21 -7.65
C GLY A 45 8.16 1.91 -8.00
N ILE A 46 9.44 1.98 -8.37
CA ILE A 46 10.22 0.81 -8.80
C ILE A 46 11.43 0.60 -7.90
N ASP A 47 11.53 -0.59 -7.32
CA ASP A 47 12.73 -1.04 -6.64
C ASP A 47 13.83 -1.31 -7.68
N ALA A 48 14.92 -0.53 -7.67
CA ALA A 48 15.92 -0.60 -8.72
C ALA A 48 16.83 -1.83 -8.61
N GLN A 49 16.83 -2.52 -7.46
CA GLN A 49 17.62 -3.73 -7.25
C GLN A 49 16.89 -4.98 -7.76
N ALA A 50 15.63 -5.17 -7.35
CA ALA A 50 14.86 -6.37 -7.66
C ALA A 50 13.85 -6.17 -8.81
N GLY A 51 13.68 -4.94 -9.31
CA GLY A 51 12.70 -4.60 -10.34
C GLY A 51 11.24 -4.73 -9.88
N GLY A 52 11.00 -4.80 -8.57
CA GLY A 52 9.67 -4.92 -7.99
C GLY A 52 9.02 -3.59 -7.63
N THR A 53 7.89 -3.62 -6.93
CA THR A 53 7.26 -2.45 -6.29
C THR A 53 6.81 -2.78 -4.86
N TRP A 54 6.56 -1.76 -4.04
CA TRP A 54 6.05 -1.90 -2.67
C TRP A 54 4.59 -1.48 -2.53
N LEU A 55 4.12 -0.59 -3.40
CA LEU A 55 2.76 -0.07 -3.42
C LEU A 55 2.44 0.47 -4.83
N GLY A 56 1.27 0.16 -5.35
CA GLY A 56 0.81 0.68 -6.63
C GLY A 56 -0.70 0.73 -6.76
N VAL A 57 -1.15 1.46 -7.76
CA VAL A 57 -2.56 1.54 -8.18
C VAL A 57 -2.65 1.27 -9.67
N ASN A 58 -3.58 0.42 -10.10
CA ASN A 58 -3.82 0.20 -11.53
C ASN A 58 -5.01 1.00 -12.06
N GLN A 59 -5.20 0.97 -13.39
CA GLN A 59 -6.28 1.72 -14.06
C GLN A 59 -7.71 1.30 -13.65
N HIS A 60 -7.86 0.14 -12.99
CA HIS A 60 -9.14 -0.35 -12.46
C HIS A 60 -9.43 0.17 -11.05
N GLY A 61 -8.52 0.95 -10.44
CA GLY A 61 -8.65 1.40 -9.06
C GLY A 61 -8.24 0.34 -8.03
N LEU A 62 -7.59 -0.75 -8.45
CA LEU A 62 -7.01 -1.75 -7.56
C LEU A 62 -5.70 -1.22 -6.98
N VAL A 63 -5.62 -1.21 -5.65
CA VAL A 63 -4.41 -0.93 -4.88
C VAL A 63 -3.81 -2.24 -4.42
N ILE A 64 -2.51 -2.42 -4.70
CA ILE A 64 -1.72 -3.52 -4.14
C ILE A 64 -0.58 -2.94 -3.31
N GLY A 65 -0.44 -3.40 -2.07
CA GLY A 65 0.68 -3.09 -1.20
C GLY A 65 1.32 -4.35 -0.65
N VAL A 66 2.61 -4.31 -0.36
CA VAL A 66 3.31 -5.44 0.29
C VAL A 66 4.03 -4.99 1.56
N CYS A 67 3.81 -5.73 2.64
CA CYS A 67 4.56 -5.61 3.87
C CYS A 67 5.33 -6.91 4.14
N ASN A 68 6.49 -6.80 4.78
CA ASN A 68 7.28 -7.98 5.15
C ASN A 68 6.56 -8.76 6.24
N ARG A 69 6.48 -10.09 6.17
CA ARG A 69 5.98 -10.95 7.25
C ARG A 69 7.10 -11.89 7.69
N ARG A 70 7.14 -12.29 8.96
CA ARG A 70 8.09 -13.31 9.42
C ARG A 70 7.62 -14.70 8.94
N LYS A 71 8.55 -15.49 8.42
CA LYS A 71 8.38 -16.89 8.04
C LYS A 71 9.59 -17.67 8.54
N MET A 72 9.39 -18.87 9.10
CA MET A 72 10.46 -19.67 9.70
C MET A 72 11.34 -20.33 8.64
N SER A 73 10.72 -20.87 7.58
CA SER A 73 11.41 -21.43 6.42
C SER A 73 11.43 -20.41 5.27
N SER A 74 12.56 -19.74 5.09
CA SER A 74 12.79 -18.92 3.89
C SER A 74 13.02 -19.83 2.69
N SER A 75 12.53 -19.42 1.51
CA SER A 75 12.88 -20.07 0.25
C SER A 75 14.30 -19.69 -0.12
N TYR A 76 15.12 -20.63 -0.59
CA TYR A 76 16.43 -20.30 -1.19
C TYR A 76 16.61 -20.96 -2.55
N PRO A 77 16.75 -20.18 -3.64
CA PRO A 77 16.59 -18.72 -3.70
C PRO A 77 15.11 -18.31 -3.53
N SER A 78 14.84 -17.20 -2.86
CA SER A 78 13.51 -16.61 -2.77
C SER A 78 13.23 -15.70 -3.98
N ARG A 79 12.05 -15.79 -4.57
CA ARG A 79 11.57 -14.80 -5.53
C ARG A 79 11.21 -13.49 -4.82
N SER A 80 11.43 -12.36 -5.48
CA SER A 80 11.15 -11.03 -4.93
C SER A 80 9.65 -10.82 -4.68
N ARG A 81 9.28 -10.54 -3.42
CA ARG A 81 7.92 -10.13 -3.03
C ARG A 81 7.45 -8.89 -3.78
N GLY A 82 8.36 -7.96 -4.07
CA GLY A 82 8.03 -6.75 -4.83
C GLY A 82 7.75 -7.04 -6.31
N VAL A 83 8.34 -8.10 -6.88
CA VAL A 83 8.02 -8.55 -8.24
C VAL A 83 6.60 -9.13 -8.26
N LEU A 84 6.25 -9.96 -7.28
CA LEU A 84 4.87 -10.46 -7.14
C LEU A 84 3.88 -9.31 -6.93
N CYS A 85 4.20 -8.32 -6.07
CA CYS A 85 3.38 -7.10 -5.91
C CYS A 85 3.07 -6.44 -7.26
N ARG A 86 4.05 -6.35 -8.16
CA ARG A 86 3.89 -5.80 -9.51
C ARG A 86 3.06 -6.69 -10.43
N GLU A 87 3.10 -8.00 -10.24
CA GLU A 87 2.29 -8.96 -11.00
C GLU A 87 0.82 -8.91 -10.56
N LEU A 88 0.55 -8.83 -9.26
CA LEU A 88 -0.80 -8.67 -8.71
C LEU A 88 -1.49 -7.39 -9.20
N LEU A 89 -0.72 -6.33 -9.48
CA LEU A 89 -1.26 -5.08 -10.09
C LEU A 89 -1.81 -5.29 -11.51
N LYS A 90 -1.55 -6.43 -12.15
CA LYS A 90 -2.15 -6.79 -13.44
C LYS A 90 -3.58 -7.33 -13.31
N SER A 91 -4.03 -7.66 -12.11
CA SER A 91 -5.39 -8.15 -11.86
C SER A 91 -6.43 -7.05 -12.08
N ASN A 92 -7.64 -7.47 -12.44
CA ASN A 92 -8.78 -6.58 -12.69
C ASN A 92 -9.61 -6.28 -11.43
N SER A 93 -9.43 -7.04 -10.35
CA SER A 93 -10.12 -6.86 -9.06
C SER A 93 -9.24 -7.32 -7.89
N ALA A 94 -9.60 -6.88 -6.68
CA ALA A 94 -8.96 -7.26 -5.43
C ALA A 94 -9.16 -8.74 -5.10
N VAL A 95 -10.34 -9.30 -5.41
CA VAL A 95 -10.62 -10.75 -5.29
C VAL A 95 -9.65 -11.56 -6.16
N HIS A 96 -9.49 -11.18 -7.43
CA HIS A 96 -8.58 -11.89 -8.33
C HIS A 96 -7.12 -11.72 -7.88
N ALA A 97 -6.71 -10.53 -7.43
CA ALA A 97 -5.37 -10.33 -6.87
C ALA A 97 -5.13 -11.17 -5.60
N ARG A 98 -6.11 -11.28 -4.71
CA ARG A 98 -6.05 -12.14 -3.52
C ARG A 98 -5.83 -13.59 -3.92
N ASP A 99 -6.58 -14.11 -4.88
CA ASP A 99 -6.49 -15.51 -5.31
C ASP A 99 -5.12 -15.83 -5.92
N VAL A 100 -4.61 -14.95 -6.79
CA VAL A 100 -3.26 -15.09 -7.35
C VAL A 100 -2.20 -15.02 -6.26
N ALA A 101 -2.34 -14.11 -5.29
CA ALA A 101 -1.40 -14.00 -4.18
C ALA A 101 -1.37 -15.28 -3.31
N MET A 102 -2.55 -15.86 -3.03
CA MET A 102 -2.68 -17.13 -2.32
C MET A 102 -1.98 -18.27 -3.04
N GLU A 103 -2.22 -18.41 -4.35
CA GLU A 103 -1.59 -19.43 -5.18
C GLU A 103 -0.05 -19.28 -5.21
N GLU A 104 0.43 -18.07 -5.48
CA GLU A 104 1.85 -17.78 -5.59
C GLU A 104 2.59 -17.97 -4.26
N LEU A 105 2.01 -17.55 -3.14
CA LEU A 105 2.60 -17.77 -1.83
C LEU A 105 2.63 -19.26 -1.45
N SER A 106 1.60 -20.01 -1.84
CA SER A 106 1.50 -21.46 -1.59
C SER A 106 2.52 -22.26 -2.38
N SER A 107 3.06 -21.69 -3.46
CA SER A 107 4.15 -22.28 -4.22
C SER A 107 5.46 -22.42 -3.42
N GLY A 108 5.57 -21.81 -2.24
CA GLY A 108 6.74 -21.87 -1.38
C GLY A 108 7.96 -21.08 -1.87
N ARG A 109 7.87 -20.34 -2.99
CA ARG A 109 8.99 -19.63 -3.63
C ARG A 109 9.33 -18.27 -3.01
N TYR A 110 8.54 -17.81 -2.04
CA TYR A 110 8.66 -16.47 -1.47
C TYR A 110 8.98 -16.52 0.02
N ASP A 111 9.75 -15.54 0.46
CA ASP A 111 9.84 -15.16 1.87
C ASP A 111 8.51 -14.59 2.36
N GLY A 112 8.35 -14.54 3.69
CA GLY A 112 7.12 -14.08 4.30
C GLY A 112 6.70 -12.67 3.86
N ALA A 113 5.42 -12.55 3.49
CA ALA A 113 4.83 -11.30 3.02
C ALA A 113 3.38 -11.17 3.49
N ASN A 114 2.91 -9.95 3.70
CA ASN A 114 1.50 -9.59 3.73
C ASN A 114 1.20 -8.83 2.43
N PHE A 115 0.23 -9.29 1.63
CA PHE A 115 -0.25 -8.54 0.48
C PHE A 115 -1.59 -7.90 0.78
N VAL A 116 -1.66 -6.58 0.68
CA VAL A 116 -2.89 -5.81 0.69
C VAL A 116 -3.44 -5.79 -0.72
N CYS A 117 -4.69 -6.21 -0.91
CA CYS A 117 -5.42 -6.19 -2.17
C CYS A 117 -6.75 -5.47 -1.95
N VAL A 118 -6.91 -4.25 -2.46
CA VAL A 118 -8.13 -3.47 -2.22
C VAL A 118 -8.60 -2.73 -3.47
N ASP A 119 -9.88 -2.84 -3.77
CA ASP A 119 -10.61 -2.05 -4.75
C ASP A 119 -11.90 -1.48 -4.13
N ALA A 120 -12.73 -0.82 -4.93
CA ALA A 120 -13.92 -0.14 -4.40
C ALA A 120 -14.95 -1.12 -3.80
N GLU A 121 -14.92 -2.39 -4.20
CA GLU A 121 -15.92 -3.40 -3.86
C GLU A 121 -15.45 -4.33 -2.75
N SER A 122 -14.16 -4.68 -2.72
CA SER A 122 -13.60 -5.60 -1.73
C SER A 122 -12.19 -5.22 -1.28
N GLY A 123 -11.87 -5.54 -0.03
CA GLY A 123 -10.56 -5.30 0.60
C GLY A 123 -10.09 -6.55 1.32
N TRP A 124 -8.88 -7.00 0.99
CA TRP A 124 -8.30 -8.23 1.51
C TRP A 124 -6.85 -8.02 1.93
N VAL A 125 -6.42 -8.80 2.91
CA VAL A 125 -5.02 -9.05 3.20
C VAL A 125 -4.74 -10.54 3.07
N VAL A 126 -3.73 -10.88 2.28
CA VAL A 126 -3.19 -12.24 2.22
C VAL A 126 -1.95 -12.33 3.11
N HIS A 127 -2.03 -13.11 4.18
CA HIS A 127 -0.89 -13.37 5.07
C HIS A 127 -0.09 -14.57 4.56
N GLY A 128 1.08 -14.34 3.98
CA GLY A 128 1.98 -15.39 3.51
C GLY A 128 3.04 -15.75 4.55
N GLY A 129 2.64 -16.29 5.70
CA GLY A 129 3.54 -16.68 6.79
C GLY A 129 4.06 -18.11 6.66
N ASN A 130 4.12 -18.82 7.79
CA ASN A 130 4.25 -20.29 7.78
C ASN A 130 2.95 -20.94 7.33
N GLU A 131 1.83 -20.36 7.77
CA GLU A 131 0.50 -20.64 7.27
C GLU A 131 0.10 -19.49 6.34
N ILE A 132 -0.73 -19.83 5.36
CA ILE A 132 -1.24 -18.89 4.37
C ILE A 132 -2.74 -18.76 4.59
N ASP A 133 -3.19 -17.54 4.86
CA ASP A 133 -4.59 -17.22 5.06
C ASP A 133 -4.96 -15.88 4.41
N THR A 134 -6.26 -15.61 4.36
CA THR A 134 -6.80 -14.33 3.90
C THR A 134 -7.72 -13.74 4.95
N VAL A 135 -7.57 -12.45 5.21
CA VAL A 135 -8.45 -11.68 6.09
C VAL A 135 -9.12 -10.56 5.29
N GLU A 136 -10.44 -10.46 5.41
CA GLU A 136 -11.21 -9.37 4.83
C GLU A 136 -11.04 -8.10 5.66
N MET A 137 -10.90 -6.96 4.98
CA MET A 137 -10.91 -5.65 5.63
C MET A 137 -12.32 -5.30 6.06
N HIS A 138 -12.47 -4.76 7.26
CA HIS A 138 -13.76 -4.23 7.70
C HIS A 138 -13.97 -2.79 7.19
N GLU A 139 -15.20 -2.32 7.14
CA GLU A 139 -15.48 -0.90 6.94
C GLU A 139 -14.78 -0.09 8.07
N GLY A 140 -14.11 1.00 7.71
CA GLY A 140 -13.36 1.81 8.65
C GLY A 140 -11.83 1.68 8.50
N LEU A 141 -11.12 1.89 9.60
CA LEU A 141 -9.66 1.99 9.62
C LEU A 141 -8.99 0.62 9.81
N ASN A 142 -8.28 0.19 8.77
CA ASN A 142 -7.50 -1.04 8.71
C ASN A 142 -6.01 -0.70 8.65
N ILE A 143 -5.18 -1.26 9.52
CA ILE A 143 -3.75 -0.93 9.60
C ILE A 143 -2.94 -2.21 9.66
N ILE A 144 -1.88 -2.25 8.85
CA ILE A 144 -0.99 -3.40 8.76
C ILE A 144 0.48 -2.98 8.72
N SER A 145 1.29 -3.81 9.35
CA SER A 145 2.75 -3.76 9.36
C SER A 145 3.29 -5.14 8.96
N ASN A 146 4.10 -5.77 9.82
CA ASN A 146 4.69 -7.08 9.60
C ASN A 146 4.01 -8.26 10.30
N ARG A 147 2.88 -8.00 10.95
CA ARG A 147 2.06 -9.01 11.63
C ARG A 147 0.71 -9.13 10.94
N ASP A 148 -0.28 -9.62 11.65
CA ASP A 148 -1.65 -9.77 11.15
C ASP A 148 -2.29 -8.38 10.96
N LEU A 149 -3.26 -8.30 10.05
CA LEU A 149 -4.07 -7.10 9.88
C LEU A 149 -4.70 -6.69 11.23
N ASN A 150 -4.55 -5.42 11.60
CA ASN A 150 -5.07 -4.86 12.85
C ASN A 150 -4.55 -5.56 14.14
N ASP A 151 -3.37 -6.20 14.12
CA ASP A 151 -2.83 -6.90 15.30
C ASP A 151 -2.63 -5.94 16.50
N PRO A 152 -3.37 -6.12 17.62
CA PRO A 152 -3.27 -5.24 18.78
C PRO A 152 -1.94 -5.38 19.54
N ARG A 153 -1.14 -6.41 19.23
CA ARG A 153 0.19 -6.63 19.81
C ARG A 153 1.28 -5.88 19.03
N ASP A 154 0.96 -5.31 17.87
CA ASP A 154 1.88 -4.46 17.14
C ASP A 154 1.79 -3.02 17.65
N GLU A 155 2.77 -2.61 18.46
CA GLU A 155 2.80 -1.29 19.07
C GLU A 155 2.84 -0.14 18.06
N ARG A 156 3.39 -0.37 16.85
CA ARG A 156 3.43 0.65 15.80
C ARG A 156 2.07 0.80 15.12
N VAL A 157 1.38 -0.33 14.87
CA VAL A 157 -0.02 -0.35 14.40
C VAL A 157 -0.92 0.36 15.41
N GLU A 158 -0.80 0.04 16.71
CA GLU A 158 -1.60 0.66 17.75
C GLU A 158 -1.30 2.15 17.94
N MET A 159 -0.04 2.56 17.82
CA MET A 159 0.33 3.98 17.79
C MET A 159 -0.33 4.70 16.60
N ALA A 160 -0.25 4.14 15.41
CA ALA A 160 -0.87 4.72 14.22
C ALA A 160 -2.40 4.79 14.35
N ARG A 161 -3.03 3.72 14.86
CA ARG A 161 -4.47 3.68 15.15
C ARG A 161 -4.88 4.82 16.06
N ARG A 162 -4.25 4.93 17.23
CA ARG A 162 -4.54 5.98 18.23
C ARG A 162 -4.48 7.36 17.59
N LEU A 163 -3.39 7.66 16.87
CA LEU A 163 -3.17 8.97 16.25
C LEU A 163 -4.18 9.29 15.14
N LEU A 164 -4.58 8.30 14.34
CA LEU A 164 -5.56 8.48 13.27
C LEU A 164 -6.99 8.60 13.80
N THR A 165 -7.31 7.93 14.92
CA THR A 165 -8.65 7.95 15.55
C THR A 165 -8.89 9.15 16.46
N LEU A 166 -7.90 10.04 16.67
CA LEU A 166 -8.12 11.32 17.36
C LEU A 166 -9.09 12.25 16.61
N HIS A 167 -9.31 11.98 15.32
CA HIS A 167 -10.19 12.74 14.47
C HIS A 167 -11.13 11.79 13.71
N THR A 168 -12.35 12.24 13.44
CA THR A 168 -13.24 11.55 12.51
C THR A 168 -12.73 11.76 11.08
N LEU A 169 -12.31 10.68 10.41
CA LEU A 169 -11.76 10.70 9.05
C LEU A 169 -12.86 10.48 8.01
N ASP A 170 -13.87 11.34 8.02
CA ASP A 170 -15.10 11.26 7.22
C ASP A 170 -15.00 11.91 5.82
N SER A 171 -13.83 12.42 5.42
CA SER A 171 -13.60 12.96 4.08
C SER A 171 -12.16 12.77 3.63
N PRO A 172 -11.90 12.79 2.31
CA PRO A 172 -10.55 12.63 1.78
C PRO A 172 -9.60 13.73 2.27
N VAL A 173 -10.10 14.97 2.35
CA VAL A 173 -9.32 16.13 2.79
C VAL A 173 -8.89 15.98 4.25
N LYS A 174 -9.83 15.60 5.15
CA LYS A 174 -9.50 15.36 6.56
C LYS A 174 -8.54 14.19 6.71
N PHE A 175 -8.78 13.07 6.02
CA PHE A 175 -7.88 11.92 6.04
C PHE A 175 -6.47 12.33 5.61
N LEU A 176 -6.30 12.95 4.45
CA LEU A 176 -4.99 13.34 3.94
C LEU A 176 -4.28 14.35 4.87
N ALA A 177 -5.02 15.30 5.43
CA ALA A 177 -4.47 16.29 6.37
C ALA A 177 -3.98 15.67 7.69
N VAL A 178 -4.72 14.68 8.24
CA VAL A 178 -4.31 13.98 9.45
C VAL A 178 -3.21 12.97 9.14
N ALA A 179 -3.41 12.13 8.13
CA ALA A 179 -2.49 11.07 7.76
C ALA A 179 -1.11 11.61 7.37
N SER A 180 -1.02 12.71 6.61
CA SER A 180 0.26 13.36 6.30
C SER A 180 1.04 13.75 7.55
N LYS A 181 0.38 14.25 8.60
CA LYS A 181 1.03 14.61 9.88
C LYS A 181 1.40 13.37 10.70
N VAL A 182 0.53 12.37 10.75
CA VAL A 182 0.78 11.13 11.49
C VAL A 182 1.95 10.39 10.89
N PHE A 183 1.96 10.18 9.57
CA PHE A 183 3.00 9.45 8.85
C PHE A 183 4.34 10.19 8.79
N ALA A 184 4.32 11.52 8.96
CA ALA A 184 5.49 12.39 9.12
C ALA A 184 5.94 12.59 10.58
N ARG A 185 5.38 11.87 11.55
CA ARG A 185 5.78 12.06 12.96
C ARG A 185 7.24 11.60 13.15
N PRO A 186 8.13 12.47 13.69
CA PRO A 186 9.54 12.13 13.87
C PRO A 186 9.75 10.86 14.71
N PRO A 187 10.91 10.18 14.57
CA PRO A 187 11.24 9.01 15.37
C PRO A 187 11.08 9.26 16.87
N SER A 188 10.48 8.29 17.57
CA SER A 188 10.42 8.27 19.03
C SER A 188 11.79 7.91 19.61
N PRO A 189 12.02 8.20 20.91
CA PRO A 189 13.19 7.69 21.62
C PRO A 189 13.31 6.15 21.55
N PRO A 190 14.51 5.59 21.73
CA PRO A 190 14.73 4.15 21.76
C PRO A 190 13.78 3.42 22.73
N GLY A 191 13.31 2.24 22.33
CA GLY A 191 12.38 1.43 23.14
C GLY A 191 10.91 1.89 23.06
N ARG A 192 10.57 2.84 22.19
CA ARG A 192 9.18 3.23 21.90
C ARG A 192 8.83 3.02 20.42
N PRO A 193 7.57 2.70 20.09
CA PRO A 193 7.13 2.62 18.71
C PRO A 193 7.30 3.98 18.01
N SER A 194 7.64 3.94 16.72
CA SER A 194 7.87 5.12 15.89
C SER A 194 7.11 5.03 14.57
N ILE A 195 6.55 6.14 14.10
CA ILE A 195 5.90 6.18 12.78
C ILE A 195 6.92 6.40 11.66
N VAL A 196 7.87 7.31 11.82
CA VAL A 196 9.08 7.35 10.99
C VAL A 196 10.17 6.54 11.69
N ILE A 197 10.77 5.58 10.98
CA ILE A 197 11.90 4.79 11.48
C ILE A 197 13.21 5.40 10.96
N ARG A 198 14.20 5.52 11.84
CA ARG A 198 15.54 6.01 11.51
C ARG A 198 16.58 5.25 12.31
N GLU A 199 17.17 4.25 11.69
CA GLU A 199 18.26 3.44 12.23
C GLU A 199 19.56 3.81 11.49
N LYS A 200 20.64 3.06 11.73
CA LYS A 200 21.96 3.36 11.15
C LYS A 200 22.01 3.12 9.64
N ASP A 201 21.45 2.00 9.19
CA ASP A 201 21.56 1.45 7.83
C ASP A 201 20.22 1.40 7.10
N ARG A 202 19.11 1.61 7.83
CA ARG A 202 17.76 1.53 7.30
C ARG A 202 16.81 2.52 7.96
N GLY A 203 15.68 2.75 7.33
CA GLY A 203 14.60 3.55 7.91
C GLY A 203 13.43 3.73 6.97
N THR A 204 12.57 4.69 7.26
CA THR A 204 11.54 5.13 6.33
C THR A 204 12.21 5.86 5.17
N VAL A 205 12.14 5.29 3.96
CA VAL A 205 12.79 5.82 2.75
C VAL A 205 11.81 6.46 1.78
N SER A 206 10.52 6.23 1.97
CA SER A 206 9.48 6.94 1.22
C SER A 206 8.15 6.85 1.93
N SER A 207 7.24 7.73 1.53
CA SER A 207 5.87 7.74 2.02
C SER A 207 4.89 8.06 0.90
N THR A 208 3.71 7.44 0.94
CA THR A 208 2.66 7.64 -0.07
C THR A 208 1.33 7.90 0.61
N LEU A 209 0.58 8.88 0.11
CA LEU A 209 -0.83 9.12 0.47
C LEU A 209 -1.68 8.98 -0.79
N ILE A 210 -2.80 8.29 -0.70
CA ILE A 210 -3.71 8.04 -1.82
C ILE A 210 -5.15 8.32 -1.38
N SER A 211 -5.91 8.97 -2.25
CA SER A 211 -7.37 8.98 -2.18
C SER A 211 -7.91 8.50 -3.52
N LEU A 212 -8.68 7.41 -3.53
CA LEU A 212 -9.38 6.94 -4.71
C LEU A 212 -10.85 7.28 -4.59
N GLY A 213 -11.23 8.34 -5.29
CA GLY A 213 -12.62 8.78 -5.43
C GLY A 213 -13.39 7.92 -6.43
N LYS A 214 -14.73 7.95 -6.35
CA LYS A 214 -15.61 7.34 -7.36
C LYS A 214 -15.37 7.87 -8.77
N LYS A 215 -14.98 9.14 -8.89
CA LYS A 215 -14.64 9.78 -10.16
C LYS A 215 -13.12 9.91 -10.26
N PRO A 216 -12.50 9.55 -11.40
CA PRO A 216 -11.05 9.67 -11.60
C PRO A 216 -10.49 11.04 -11.23
N ARG A 217 -11.20 12.14 -11.55
CA ARG A 217 -10.77 13.52 -11.29
C ARG A 217 -10.58 13.84 -9.79
N ASP A 218 -11.28 13.12 -8.91
CA ASP A 218 -11.23 13.34 -7.47
C ASP A 218 -10.08 12.54 -6.82
N ALA A 219 -9.37 11.72 -7.62
CA ALA A 219 -8.25 10.94 -7.13
C ALA A 219 -7.05 11.84 -6.76
N ILE A 220 -6.38 11.47 -5.66
CA ILE A 220 -5.17 12.12 -5.15
C ILE A 220 -4.08 11.07 -4.99
N TYR A 221 -2.88 11.38 -5.45
CA TYR A 221 -1.67 10.59 -5.20
C TYR A 221 -0.55 11.54 -4.78
N GLN A 222 -0.05 11.37 -3.57
CA GLN A 222 1.00 12.19 -3.00
C GLN A 222 2.16 11.29 -2.58
N PHE A 223 3.39 11.68 -2.92
CA PHE A 223 4.58 10.87 -2.69
C PHE A 223 5.71 11.70 -2.10
N SER A 224 6.42 11.14 -1.13
CA SER A 224 7.70 11.65 -0.66
C SER A 224 8.79 10.62 -0.92
N GLY A 225 9.83 11.00 -1.66
CA GLY A 225 10.98 10.14 -2.00
C GLY A 225 12.02 9.97 -0.89
N SER A 226 11.71 10.43 0.33
CA SER A 226 12.50 10.23 1.54
C SER A 226 11.57 10.21 2.76
N ALA A 227 12.12 10.21 3.97
CA ALA A 227 11.33 10.23 5.19
C ALA A 227 10.42 11.49 5.25
N PRO A 228 9.11 11.33 5.45
CA PRO A 228 8.15 12.44 5.35
C PRO A 228 8.25 13.47 6.49
N ASP A 229 9.04 13.22 7.55
CA ASP A 229 9.37 14.22 8.57
C ASP A 229 10.42 15.25 8.08
N ARG A 230 11.11 14.95 6.98
CA ARG A 230 12.19 15.80 6.41
C ARG A 230 11.97 16.16 4.95
N SER A 231 10.91 15.68 4.35
CA SER A 231 10.62 15.87 2.93
C SER A 231 9.14 16.08 2.72
N ARG A 232 8.81 16.86 1.69
CA ARG A 232 7.42 17.18 1.35
C ARG A 232 6.81 16.05 0.55
N TYR A 233 5.48 16.01 0.55
CA TYR A 233 4.74 15.22 -0.41
C TYR A 233 4.61 16.02 -1.72
N GLU A 234 5.10 15.45 -2.80
CA GLU A 234 4.90 15.92 -4.16
C GLU A 234 3.59 15.34 -4.73
N ASP A 235 2.94 16.10 -5.62
CA ASP A 235 1.66 15.71 -6.21
C ASP A 235 1.85 14.92 -7.51
N TYR A 236 1.46 13.64 -7.49
CA TYR A 236 1.43 12.72 -8.63
C TYR A 236 -0.01 12.45 -9.11
N SER A 237 -1.00 13.17 -8.57
CA SER A 237 -2.42 13.02 -8.93
C SER A 237 -2.68 13.11 -10.43
N PRO A 238 -2.01 13.97 -11.23
CA PRO A 238 -2.21 13.98 -12.69
C PRO A 238 -1.96 12.62 -13.36
N LEU A 239 -0.95 11.86 -12.91
CA LEU A 239 -0.65 10.53 -13.44
C LEU A 239 -1.72 9.51 -13.05
N LEU A 240 -2.16 9.54 -11.79
CA LEU A 240 -3.21 8.66 -11.30
C LEU A 240 -4.53 8.91 -12.04
N ARG A 241 -4.89 10.18 -12.22
CA ARG A 241 -6.08 10.61 -12.95
C ARG A 241 -6.06 10.15 -14.41
N ASP A 242 -4.91 10.19 -15.08
CA ASP A 242 -4.77 9.70 -16.46
C ASP A 242 -5.08 8.20 -16.55
N ILE A 243 -4.47 7.37 -15.70
CA ILE A 243 -4.69 5.92 -15.77
C ILE A 243 -6.14 5.54 -15.42
N LEU A 244 -6.72 6.14 -14.38
CA LEU A 244 -8.11 5.87 -13.97
C LEU A 244 -9.12 6.32 -15.04
N SER A 245 -8.88 7.48 -15.68
CA SER A 245 -9.76 7.98 -16.75
C SER A 245 -9.70 7.11 -18.01
N ARG A 246 -8.57 6.44 -18.26
CA ARG A 246 -8.46 5.44 -19.33
C ARG A 246 -9.19 4.15 -18.97
N GLY A 247 -8.96 3.62 -17.76
CA GLY A 247 -9.65 2.43 -17.28
C GLY A 247 -11.18 2.56 -17.29
N LEU A 248 -11.69 3.71 -16.84
CA LEU A 248 -13.13 4.01 -16.87
C LEU A 248 -13.69 4.03 -18.30
N ARG A 249 -12.96 4.61 -19.27
CA ARG A 249 -13.36 4.60 -20.68
C ARG A 249 -13.39 3.19 -21.26
N GLU A 250 -12.36 2.38 -20.96
CA GLU A 250 -12.30 0.99 -21.42
C GLU A 250 -13.45 0.14 -20.85
N ALA A 251 -13.79 0.33 -19.57
CA ALA A 251 -14.94 -0.34 -18.94
C ALA A 251 -16.27 0.06 -19.60
N ASN A 252 -16.47 1.37 -19.83
CA ASN A 252 -17.68 1.88 -20.48
C ASN A 252 -17.84 1.39 -21.92
N THR A 253 -16.74 1.21 -22.67
CA THR A 253 -16.80 0.64 -24.01
C THR A 253 -17.18 -0.83 -23.97
N LYS A 254 -16.59 -1.62 -23.07
CA LYS A 254 -16.92 -3.05 -22.89
C LYS A 254 -18.37 -3.28 -22.45
N ALA A 255 -18.95 -2.39 -21.65
CA ALA A 255 -20.34 -2.51 -21.21
C ALA A 255 -21.36 -2.22 -22.33
N LYS A 256 -20.93 -1.64 -23.45
CA LYS A 256 -21.78 -1.31 -24.60
C LYS A 256 -21.71 -2.33 -25.74
N THR A 257 -20.80 -3.30 -25.64
CA THR A 257 -20.59 -4.40 -26.60
C THR A 257 -21.11 -5.69 -26.01
#